data_AF-A0A1I0WE24-F1
#
_entry.id   AF-A0A1I0WE24-F1
#
_cell.length_a   1.000
_cell.length_b   1.000
_cell.length_c   1.000
_cell.angle_alpha   90.00
_cell.angle_beta   90.00
_cell.angle_gamma   90.00
#
_symmetry.space_group_name_H-M   'P 1'
#
loop_
_entity.id
_entity.type
_entity.pdbx_description
1 polymer ?
#
loop_
_entity_poly.entity_id
_entity_poly.type
_entity_poly.pdbx_seq_one_letter_code
_entity_poly.pdbx_strand_id
1 'polypeptide(L)'
;MVTMRSGQAAQAALREEHWQEMERFGDFLTDEDLAALPQTIRDGLIGVRRPGGMRYPAFQIVNWGDGTKEVPPAWLQLVELLAPAGWNDEFLILWTSAPNAYLEGASPAQTIQSFPTEVTAELRYAAERAIPTRPGGPGSWQ
;
A
#
# COMPACT_ATOMS: atom_id res chain seq x y z
N MET A 1 14.97 -20.49 -20.77
CA MET A 1 15.43 -20.52 -19.36
C MET A 1 15.94 -19.12 -19.04
N VAL A 2 15.15 -18.31 -18.32
CA VAL A 2 15.53 -16.92 -18.02
C VAL A 2 16.33 -16.94 -16.72
N THR A 3 17.66 -16.79 -16.83
CA THR A 3 18.53 -16.59 -15.67
C THR A 3 18.26 -15.20 -15.11
N MET A 4 17.47 -15.11 -14.03
CA MET A 4 17.33 -13.86 -13.30
C MET A 4 18.71 -13.44 -12.78
N ARG A 5 19.08 -12.17 -12.97
CA ARG A 5 20.32 -11.62 -12.36
C ARG A 5 20.19 -11.76 -10.84
N SER A 6 21.26 -12.17 -10.16
CA SER A 6 21.26 -12.46 -8.71
C SER A 6 20.58 -11.39 -7.84
N GLY A 7 20.71 -10.10 -8.21
CA GLY A 7 20.04 -8.99 -7.53
C GLY A 7 18.52 -8.95 -7.69
N GLN A 8 17.97 -9.39 -8.83
CA GLN A 8 16.51 -9.45 -9.03
C GLN A 8 15.87 -10.58 -8.25
N ALA A 9 16.55 -11.73 -8.17
CA ALA A 9 16.10 -12.85 -7.35
C ALA A 9 16.11 -12.50 -5.86
N ALA A 10 17.14 -11.79 -5.39
CA ALA A 10 17.20 -11.30 -4.01
C ALA A 10 16.08 -10.29 -3.69
N GLN A 11 15.80 -9.34 -4.58
CA GLN A 11 14.68 -8.40 -4.40
C GLN A 11 13.32 -9.09 -4.40
N ALA A 12 13.14 -10.11 -5.24
CA ALA A 12 11.91 -10.90 -5.26
C ALA A 12 11.74 -11.71 -3.96
N ALA A 13 12.83 -12.29 -3.43
CA ALA A 13 12.81 -13.01 -2.17
C ALA A 13 12.47 -12.09 -0.98
N LEU A 14 13.08 -10.90 -0.89
CA LEU A 14 12.77 -9.90 0.14
C LEU A 14 11.32 -9.43 0.07
N ARG A 15 10.77 -9.25 -1.15
CA ARG A 15 9.37 -8.90 -1.34
C ARG A 15 8.44 -9.99 -0.83
N GLU A 16 8.76 -11.24 -1.14
CA GLU A 16 7.97 -12.39 -0.71
C GLU A 16 8.06 -12.61 0.80
N GLU A 17 9.21 -12.38 1.42
CA GLU A 17 9.38 -12.39 2.87
C GLU A 17 8.48 -11.35 3.55
N HIS A 18 8.46 -10.11 3.05
CA HIS A 18 7.58 -9.08 3.58
C HIS A 18 6.10 -9.43 3.41
N TRP A 19 5.72 -10.04 2.27
CA TRP A 19 4.37 -10.55 2.10
C TRP A 19 4.00 -11.63 3.11
N GLN A 20 4.90 -12.58 3.37
CA GLN A 20 4.68 -13.64 4.36
C GLN A 20 4.58 -13.09 5.77
N GLU A 21 5.34 -12.06 6.10
CA GLU A 21 5.21 -11.34 7.38
C GLU A 21 3.85 -10.66 7.48
N MET A 22 3.41 -9.96 6.43
CA MET A 22 2.06 -9.40 6.41
C MET A 22 1.01 -10.48 6.55
N GLU A 23 1.06 -11.58 5.79
CA GLU A 23 0.10 -12.69 5.87
C GLU A 23 0.09 -13.38 7.25
N ARG A 24 1.20 -13.31 8.00
CA ARG A 24 1.30 -13.86 9.36
C ARG A 24 0.71 -12.93 10.42
N PHE A 25 0.87 -11.62 10.26
CA PHE A 25 0.60 -10.63 11.32
C PHE A 25 -0.52 -9.64 10.99
N GLY A 26 -0.90 -9.55 9.73
CA GLY A 26 -1.91 -8.63 9.22
C GLY A 26 -3.26 -9.30 9.10
N ASP A 27 -4.29 -8.61 9.57
CA ASP A 27 -5.66 -8.95 9.23
C ASP A 27 -5.87 -8.65 7.74
N PHE A 28 -6.25 -9.68 6.97
CA PHE A 28 -6.67 -9.54 5.58
C PHE A 28 -8.13 -9.91 5.47
N LEU A 29 -8.83 -9.14 4.63
CA LEU A 29 -10.14 -9.52 4.14
C LEU A 29 -9.98 -10.46 2.95
N THR A 30 -10.82 -11.48 2.90
CA THR A 30 -11.00 -12.37 1.76
C THR A 30 -12.04 -11.81 0.78
N ASP A 31 -12.23 -12.49 -0.36
CA ASP A 31 -13.32 -12.16 -1.29
C ASP A 31 -14.71 -12.32 -0.63
N GLU A 32 -14.87 -13.24 0.33
CA GLU A 32 -16.10 -13.41 1.10
C GLU A 32 -16.34 -12.24 2.05
N ASP A 33 -15.32 -11.82 2.80
CA ASP A 33 -15.39 -10.65 3.67
C ASP A 33 -15.69 -9.38 2.88
N LEU A 34 -15.04 -9.23 1.72
CA LEU A 34 -15.28 -8.11 0.82
C LEU A 34 -16.73 -8.09 0.36
N ALA A 35 -17.30 -9.24 -0.03
CA ALA A 35 -18.68 -9.32 -0.50
C ALA A 35 -19.72 -8.91 0.55
N ALA A 36 -19.40 -9.02 1.84
CA ALA A 36 -20.24 -8.59 2.94
C ALA A 36 -20.18 -7.07 3.21
N LEU A 37 -19.24 -6.33 2.60
CA LEU A 37 -19.11 -4.88 2.78
C LEU A 37 -20.03 -4.09 1.84
N PRO A 38 -20.51 -2.90 2.29
CA PRO A 38 -21.16 -1.93 1.41
C PRO A 38 -20.33 -1.63 0.15
N GLN A 39 -21.00 -1.42 -0.99
CA GLN A 39 -20.34 -1.12 -2.27
C GLN A 39 -19.35 0.04 -2.16
N THR A 40 -19.72 1.10 -1.45
CA THR A 40 -18.90 2.30 -1.26
C THR A 40 -17.56 2.02 -0.57
N ILE A 41 -17.51 1.02 0.33
CA ILE A 41 -16.25 0.60 0.94
C ILE A 41 -15.45 -0.23 -0.06
N ARG A 42 -16.10 -1.18 -0.73
CA ARG A 42 -15.43 -2.07 -1.70
C ARG A 42 -14.68 -1.29 -2.80
N ASP A 43 -15.28 -0.23 -3.31
CA ASP A 43 -14.71 0.60 -4.38
C ASP A 43 -13.43 1.36 -3.97
N GLY A 44 -13.21 1.54 -2.67
CA GLY A 44 -12.04 2.25 -2.13
C GLY A 44 -10.89 1.34 -1.71
N LEU A 45 -11.07 0.02 -1.75
CA LEU A 45 -10.06 -0.95 -1.33
C LEU A 45 -9.21 -1.40 -2.51
N ILE A 46 -7.91 -1.50 -2.28
CA ILE A 46 -6.99 -2.21 -3.18
C ILE A 46 -6.71 -3.59 -2.62
N GLY A 47 -6.48 -4.54 -3.51
CA GLY A 47 -6.21 -5.93 -3.15
C GLY A 47 -5.12 -6.51 -4.02
N VAL A 48 -4.42 -7.51 -3.48
CA VAL A 48 -3.40 -8.25 -4.22
C VAL A 48 -3.88 -9.68 -4.47
N ARG A 49 -3.58 -10.23 -5.64
CA ARG A 49 -3.77 -11.66 -5.90
C ARG A 49 -2.63 -12.43 -5.24
N ARG A 50 -2.97 -13.34 -4.32
CA ARG A 50 -2.04 -14.26 -3.66
C ARG A 50 -2.47 -15.71 -3.86
N PRO A 51 -1.64 -16.71 -3.54
CA PRO A 51 -2.10 -18.10 -3.48
C PRO A 51 -3.33 -18.21 -2.56
N GLY A 52 -4.44 -18.73 -3.08
CA GLY A 52 -5.69 -18.84 -2.32
C GLY A 52 -6.64 -17.64 -2.39
N GLY A 53 -6.46 -16.72 -3.35
CA GLY A 53 -7.47 -15.72 -3.72
C GLY A 53 -6.98 -14.27 -3.67
N MET A 54 -7.91 -13.31 -3.74
CA MET A 54 -7.55 -11.93 -3.41
C MET A 54 -7.34 -11.78 -1.91
N ARG A 55 -6.48 -10.85 -1.55
CA ARG A 55 -6.22 -10.41 -0.19
C ARG A 55 -6.29 -8.89 -0.13
N TYR A 56 -7.15 -8.36 0.73
CA TYR A 56 -7.30 -6.92 0.94
C TYR A 56 -6.85 -6.62 2.36
N PRO A 57 -5.71 -5.92 2.56
CA PRO A 57 -5.26 -5.58 3.91
C PRO A 57 -6.33 -4.80 4.69
N ALA A 58 -6.66 -5.24 5.90
CA ALA A 58 -7.72 -4.65 6.70
C ALA A 58 -7.41 -3.23 7.19
N PHE A 59 -6.13 -2.83 7.21
CA PHE A 59 -5.72 -1.48 7.61
C PHE A 59 -6.27 -0.37 6.71
N GLN A 60 -6.82 -0.72 5.54
CA GLN A 60 -7.50 0.20 4.62
C GLN A 60 -8.88 0.62 5.09
N ILE A 61 -9.38 0.00 6.17
CA ILE A 61 -10.66 0.31 6.80
C ILE A 61 -10.38 0.83 8.21
N VAL A 62 -11.08 1.89 8.59
CA VAL A 62 -11.12 2.38 9.97
C VAL A 62 -12.54 2.31 10.51
N ASN A 63 -12.66 2.20 11.83
CA ASN A 63 -13.94 2.45 12.50
C ASN A 63 -14.04 3.95 12.76
N TRP A 64 -15.05 4.60 12.17
CA TRP A 64 -15.29 6.03 12.32
C TRP A 64 -16.46 6.28 13.27
N GLY A 65 -16.37 7.36 14.06
CA GLY A 65 -17.52 7.91 14.80
C GLY A 65 -18.29 6.89 15.64
N ASP A 66 -19.47 6.50 15.16
CA ASP A 66 -20.43 5.59 15.81
C ASP A 66 -20.08 4.09 15.65
N GLY A 67 -18.92 3.78 15.07
CA GLY A 67 -18.45 2.42 14.83
C GLY A 67 -18.72 1.91 13.42
N THR A 68 -19.12 2.78 12.48
CA THR A 68 -19.19 2.44 11.06
C THR A 68 -17.80 2.18 10.49
N LYS A 69 -17.69 1.13 9.69
CA LYS A 69 -16.51 0.85 8.88
C LYS A 69 -16.49 1.80 7.69
N GLU A 70 -15.37 2.47 7.47
CA GLU A 70 -15.18 3.37 6.33
C GLU A 70 -13.77 3.25 5.76
N VAL A 71 -13.61 3.59 4.49
CA VAL A 71 -12.29 3.79 3.88
C VAL A 71 -11.83 5.21 4.22
N PRO A 72 -10.66 5.40 4.88
CA PRO A 72 -10.19 6.73 5.24
C PRO A 72 -10.06 7.64 4.01
N PRO A 73 -10.56 8.88 4.04
CA PRO A 73 -10.30 9.84 2.97
C PRO A 73 -8.80 10.05 2.68
N ALA A 74 -7.94 10.01 3.71
CA ALA A 74 -6.49 10.06 3.55
C ALA A 74 -5.93 8.88 2.74
N TRP A 75 -6.54 7.69 2.84
CA TRP A 75 -6.15 6.53 2.05
C TRP A 75 -6.42 6.75 0.56
N LEU A 76 -7.62 7.21 0.22
CA LEU A 76 -8.00 7.50 -1.17
C LEU A 76 -7.09 8.59 -1.78
N GLN A 77 -6.83 9.66 -1.03
CA GLN A 77 -5.91 10.72 -1.46
C GLN A 77 -4.49 10.22 -1.67
N LEU A 78 -4.00 9.29 -0.84
CA LEU A 78 -2.67 8.70 -1.01
C LEU A 78 -2.61 7.83 -2.28
N VAL A 79 -3.65 7.03 -2.55
CA VAL A 79 -3.76 6.21 -3.77
C VAL A 79 -3.75 7.12 -5.00
N GLU A 80 -4.54 8.20 -5.00
CA GLU A 80 -4.59 9.20 -6.06
C GLU A 80 -3.25 9.92 -6.27
N LEU A 81 -2.48 10.15 -5.19
CA LEU A 81 -1.15 10.77 -5.26
C LEU A 81 -0.12 9.86 -5.95
N LEU A 82 -0.17 8.55 -5.67
CA LEU A 82 0.86 7.60 -6.11
C LEU A 82 0.53 6.91 -7.44
N ALA A 83 -0.75 6.76 -7.79
CA ALA A 83 -1.16 6.12 -9.04
C ALA A 83 -0.55 6.76 -10.31
N PRO A 84 -0.48 8.11 -10.46
CA PRO A 84 0.16 8.75 -11.62
C PRO A 84 1.65 8.44 -11.77
N ALA A 85 2.31 8.07 -10.66
CA ALA A 85 3.72 7.69 -10.66
C ALA A 85 3.96 6.22 -11.09
N GLY A 86 2.91 5.51 -11.52
CA GLY A 86 2.99 4.12 -11.99
C GLY A 86 3.06 3.09 -10.87
N TRP A 87 2.69 3.48 -9.65
CA TRP A 87 2.54 2.54 -8.54
C TRP A 87 1.36 1.60 -8.81
N ASN A 88 1.56 0.31 -8.53
CA ASN A 88 0.50 -0.67 -8.55
C ASN A 88 0.07 -1.02 -7.12
N ASP A 89 -1.06 -1.72 -6.99
CA ASP A 89 -1.64 -2.09 -5.71
C ASP A 89 -0.67 -2.87 -4.82
N GLU A 90 0.12 -3.78 -5.42
CA GLU A 90 1.11 -4.57 -4.68
C GLU A 90 2.18 -3.68 -4.02
N PHE A 91 2.78 -2.77 -4.78
CA PHE A 91 3.78 -1.84 -4.27
C PHE A 91 3.18 -0.88 -3.24
N LEU A 92 1.97 -0.40 -3.48
CA LEU A 92 1.27 0.49 -2.56
C LEU A 92 0.99 -0.20 -1.22
N ILE A 93 0.49 -1.45 -1.24
CA ILE A 93 0.27 -2.23 -0.02
C ILE A 93 1.58 -2.45 0.73
N LEU A 94 2.62 -2.93 0.04
CA LEU A 94 3.91 -3.22 0.68
C LEU A 94 4.59 -1.99 1.26
N TRP A 95 4.50 -0.85 0.58
CA TRP A 95 5.10 0.37 1.10
C TRP A 95 4.31 0.94 2.27
N THR A 96 2.98 0.85 2.22
CA THR A 96 2.12 1.37 3.30
C THR A 96 2.15 0.52 4.56
N SER A 97 2.49 -0.77 4.46
CA SER A 97 2.68 -1.65 5.62
C SER A 97 4.06 -1.49 6.28
N ALA A 98 5.08 -1.09 5.52
CA ALA A 98 6.45 -0.99 6.02
C ALA A 98 6.66 0.20 6.98
N PRO A 99 7.47 0.04 8.04
CA PRO A 99 8.03 1.16 8.80
C PRO A 99 8.72 2.18 7.87
N ASN A 100 8.46 3.47 8.10
CA ASN A 100 9.00 4.53 7.27
C ASN A 100 9.86 5.51 8.09
N ALA A 101 11.10 5.74 7.64
CA ALA A 101 12.05 6.62 8.33
C ALA A 101 11.59 8.09 8.36
N TYR A 102 10.79 8.52 7.40
CA TYR A 102 10.22 9.88 7.38
C TYR A 102 8.98 10.04 8.27
N LEU A 103 8.48 8.93 8.84
CA LEU A 103 7.34 8.88 9.75
C LEU A 103 7.76 8.39 11.14
N GLU A 104 9.01 8.66 11.52
CA GLU A 104 9.58 8.27 12.83
C GLU A 104 9.48 6.77 13.12
N GLY A 105 9.51 5.94 12.07
CA GLY A 105 9.40 4.48 12.18
C GLY A 105 7.96 3.96 12.16
N ALA A 106 6.94 4.83 12.18
CA ALA A 106 5.58 4.42 11.89
C ALA A 106 5.44 4.02 10.42
N SER A 107 4.52 3.10 10.13
CA SER A 107 4.14 2.80 8.76
C SER A 107 3.15 3.84 8.22
N PRO A 108 3.12 4.11 6.90
CA PRO A 108 2.11 4.97 6.31
C PRO A 108 0.67 4.58 6.68
N ALA A 109 0.38 3.27 6.78
CA ALA A 109 -0.91 2.78 7.22
C ALA A 109 -1.24 3.21 8.67
N GLN A 110 -0.26 3.13 9.59
CA GLN A 110 -0.44 3.61 10.97
C GLN A 110 -0.68 5.13 11.02
N THR A 111 0.03 5.90 10.18
CA THR A 111 -0.19 7.35 10.07
C THR A 111 -1.59 7.66 9.56
N ILE A 112 -2.08 6.95 8.54
CA ILE A 112 -3.45 7.11 8.03
C ILE A 112 -4.48 6.75 9.10
N GLN A 113 -4.29 5.67 9.85
CA GLN A 113 -5.20 5.32 10.94
C GLN A 113 -5.24 6.39 12.04
N SER A 114 -4.12 7.07 12.28
CA SER A 114 -4.02 8.16 13.26
C SER A 114 -4.58 9.49 12.73
N PHE A 115 -4.44 9.74 11.43
CA PHE A 115 -4.88 10.95 10.73
C PHE A 115 -5.71 10.59 9.48
N PRO A 116 -6.92 10.05 9.68
CA PRO A 116 -7.68 9.43 8.60
C PRO A 116 -8.36 10.39 7.62
N THR A 117 -8.48 11.67 7.94
CA THR A 117 -9.18 12.67 7.10
C THR A 117 -8.36 13.21 5.94
N GLU A 118 -7.04 13.31 6.11
CA GLU A 118 -6.16 13.94 5.13
C GLU A 118 -4.75 13.36 5.14
N VAL A 119 -4.08 13.40 3.98
CA VAL A 119 -2.67 13.07 3.89
C VAL A 119 -1.85 14.17 4.57
N THR A 120 -1.23 13.85 5.70
CA THR A 120 -0.37 14.81 6.44
C THR A 120 0.83 15.25 5.60
N ALA A 121 1.47 16.35 6.01
CA ALA A 121 2.66 16.85 5.33
C ALA A 121 3.81 15.83 5.33
N GLU A 122 3.98 15.11 6.43
CA GLU A 122 5.00 14.07 6.61
C GLU A 122 4.71 12.86 5.72
N LEU A 123 3.44 12.41 5.68
CA LEU A 123 3.03 11.31 4.81
C LEU A 123 3.18 11.66 3.34
N ARG A 124 2.81 12.89 2.94
CA ARG A 124 3.03 13.41 1.60
C ARG A 124 4.52 13.42 1.24
N TYR A 125 5.34 13.95 2.13
CA TYR A 125 6.79 13.99 1.94
C TYR A 125 7.38 12.59 1.80
N ALA A 126 6.95 11.64 2.63
CA ALA A 126 7.36 10.25 2.54
C ALA A 126 6.97 9.60 1.19
N ALA A 127 5.74 9.86 0.72
CA ALA A 127 5.23 9.36 -0.55
C ALA A 127 6.02 9.92 -1.74
N GLU A 128 6.28 11.23 -1.76
CA GLU A 128 7.06 11.90 -2.81
C GLU A 128 8.50 11.36 -2.90
N ARG A 129 9.11 11.00 -1.77
CA ARG A 129 10.44 10.38 -1.73
C ARG A 129 10.45 8.91 -2.13
N ALA A 130 9.32 8.24 -2.03
CA ALA A 130 9.17 6.85 -2.45
C ALA A 130 9.01 6.72 -3.97
N ILE A 131 8.47 7.74 -4.64
CA ILE A 131 8.38 7.76 -6.10
C ILE A 131 9.79 7.70 -6.70
N PRO A 132 10.12 6.64 -7.48
CA PRO A 132 11.40 6.60 -8.15
C PRO A 132 11.51 7.81 -9.07
N THR A 133 12.55 8.64 -8.89
CA THR A 133 12.95 9.57 -9.93
C THR A 133 13.33 8.72 -11.14
N ARG A 134 12.47 8.72 -12.16
CA ARG A 134 12.64 7.93 -13.39
C ARG A 134 14.07 8.12 -13.90
N PRO A 135 14.94 7.09 -13.97
CA PRO A 135 16.12 7.19 -14.80
C PRO A 135 15.63 7.07 -16.24
N GLY A 136 15.37 8.23 -16.87
CA GLY A 136 14.82 8.30 -18.24
C GLY A 136 13.78 9.39 -18.50
N GLY A 137 13.72 10.47 -17.70
CA GLY A 137 13.12 11.72 -18.18
C GLY A 137 13.90 12.29 -19.37
N PRO A 138 13.27 13.05 -20.28
CA PRO A 138 13.89 13.50 -21.53
C PRO A 138 15.02 14.50 -21.23
N GLY A 139 16.24 14.00 -21.08
CA GLY A 139 17.38 14.84 -20.72
C GLY A 139 18.69 14.11 -20.46
N SER A 140 18.80 12.80 -20.69
CA SER A 140 20.06 12.08 -20.57
C SER A 140 20.38 11.28 -21.84
N TRP A 141 20.75 12.00 -22.89
CA TRP A 141 21.75 11.58 -23.86
C TRP A 141 22.46 12.83 -24.36
N GLN A 142 23.61 13.12 -23.75
CA GLN A 142 24.82 13.62 -24.42
C GLN A 142 25.99 13.41 -23.47
#